data_AF-A0A9J7FRR0-F1
#
_entry.id   AF-A0A9J7FRR0-F1
#
_cell.length_a   1.000
_cell.length_b   1.000
_cell.length_c   1.000
_cell.angle_alpha   90.00
_cell.angle_beta   90.00
_cell.angle_gamma   90.00
#
_symmetry.space_group_name_H-M   'P 1'
#
loop_
_entity.id
_entity.type
_entity.pdbx_description
1 polymer ?
#
loop_
_entity_poly.entity_id
_entity_poly.type
_entity_poly.pdbx_seq_one_letter_code
_entity_poly.pdbx_strand_id
1 'polypeptide(L)'
;MLLPSKDFWYSVVNGVIFNCLAVLALSSHLRTMLTDPGAVPKGNATKEYMESLQLKPGEVIYKCPKCCCIKPERAHHCRKQGPEWCALLCSICKRCIRKMDHHCPWVNNCVGEKNQRFFVLFTMYIALSSVHALILCGLQFISCVRGQWTECSDFSPPITVILLVFLCLEGLLFFTFTAVMFGTQIHSICNDETEIERLKSEKPTWERRLRWEGMKSVFGGPPSLLWMNPFVGFRFRRLQMRARKGSPEFSV
;
A
#
# COMPACT_ATOMS: atom_id res chain seq x y z
N MET A 1 -29.00 15.07 6.25
CA MET A 1 -27.99 14.13 5.70
C MET A 1 -26.88 14.97 5.04
N LEU A 2 -25.59 14.57 5.02
CA LEU A 2 -24.47 15.38 4.43
C LEU A 2 -24.70 15.74 2.95
N LEU A 3 -25.67 15.07 2.34
CA LEU A 3 -26.47 15.47 1.20
C LEU A 3 -27.91 15.13 1.60
N PRO A 4 -28.89 16.04 1.53
CA PRO A 4 -29.30 16.59 0.27
C PRO A 4 -29.18 18.10 0.32
N SER A 5 -28.30 18.65 -0.52
CA SER A 5 -28.60 19.97 -1.05
C SER A 5 -29.96 19.89 -1.74
N LYS A 6 -30.74 20.97 -1.72
CA LYS A 6 -31.94 21.09 -2.57
C LYS A 6 -31.63 20.79 -4.05
N ASP A 7 -30.37 20.91 -4.43
CA ASP A 7 -29.84 20.54 -5.74
C ASP A 7 -29.52 19.03 -5.83
N PHE A 8 -30.28 18.32 -6.67
CA PHE A 8 -30.08 16.91 -6.99
C PHE A 8 -28.68 16.64 -7.58
N TRP A 9 -28.20 17.50 -8.48
CA TRP A 9 -26.94 17.26 -9.20
C TRP A 9 -25.73 17.37 -8.29
N TYR A 10 -25.74 18.34 -7.37
CA TYR A 10 -24.68 18.45 -6.36
C TYR A 10 -24.57 17.18 -5.51
N SER A 11 -25.71 16.61 -5.11
CA SER A 11 -25.75 15.36 -4.33
C SER A 11 -25.25 14.18 -5.14
N VAL A 12 -25.67 14.04 -6.40
CA VAL A 12 -25.21 12.98 -7.29
C VAL A 12 -23.70 13.07 -7.53
N VAL A 13 -23.18 14.25 -7.87
CA VAL A 13 -21.76 14.45 -8.19
C VAL A 13 -20.88 14.10 -6.98
N ASN A 14 -21.19 14.64 -5.80
CA ASN A 14 -20.41 14.35 -4.59
C ASN A 14 -20.53 12.89 -4.15
N GLY A 15 -21.72 12.30 -4.28
CA GLY A 15 -21.94 10.88 -4.05
C GLY A 15 -21.10 10.01 -4.98
N VAL A 16 -21.06 10.32 -6.27
CA VAL A 16 -20.24 9.59 -7.26
C VAL A 16 -18.75 9.74 -6.94
N ILE A 17 -18.28 10.95 -6.64
CA ILE A 17 -16.87 11.19 -6.27
C ILE A 17 -16.47 10.36 -5.05
N PHE A 18 -17.25 10.44 -3.97
CA PHE A 18 -16.99 9.69 -2.74
C PHE A 18 -16.94 8.17 -2.99
N ASN A 19 -17.93 7.63 -3.71
CA ASN A 19 -17.99 6.20 -4.01
C ASN A 19 -16.82 5.74 -4.90
N CYS A 20 -16.45 6.54 -5.91
CA CYS A 20 -15.29 6.25 -6.75
C CYS A 20 -13.99 6.21 -5.93
N LEU A 21 -13.77 7.21 -5.06
CA LEU A 21 -12.61 7.25 -4.18
C LEU A 21 -12.60 6.06 -3.21
N ALA A 22 -13.75 5.71 -2.63
CA ALA A 22 -13.90 4.57 -1.72
C ALA A 22 -13.57 3.24 -2.42
N VAL A 23 -14.06 3.01 -3.64
CA VAL A 23 -13.76 1.79 -4.42
C VAL A 23 -12.27 1.71 -4.75
N LEU A 24 -11.65 2.82 -5.13
CA LEU A 24 -10.21 2.88 -5.44
C LEU A 24 -9.35 2.66 -4.19
N ALA A 25 -9.73 3.26 -3.06
CA ALA A 25 -9.07 3.06 -1.77
C ALA A 25 -9.17 1.60 -1.31
N LEU A 26 -10.37 1.01 -1.34
CA LEU A 26 -10.61 -0.37 -0.96
C LEU A 26 -9.84 -1.34 -1.86
N SER A 27 -9.87 -1.13 -3.17
CA SER A 27 -9.12 -1.97 -4.12
C SER A 27 -7.62 -1.90 -3.86
N SER A 28 -7.09 -0.70 -3.60
CA SER A 28 -5.67 -0.49 -3.28
C SER A 28 -5.29 -1.14 -1.95
N HIS A 29 -6.15 -1.03 -0.93
CA HIS A 29 -5.97 -1.66 0.38
C HIS A 29 -5.93 -3.19 0.27
N LEU A 30 -6.93 -3.78 -0.38
CA LEU A 30 -7.01 -5.22 -0.62
C LEU A 30 -5.79 -5.73 -1.38
N ARG A 31 -5.32 -5.01 -2.39
CA ARG A 31 -4.10 -5.38 -3.10
C ARG A 31 -2.85 -5.28 -2.23
N THR A 32 -2.76 -4.28 -1.38
CA THR A 32 -1.63 -4.16 -0.44
C THR A 32 -1.62 -5.33 0.54
N MET A 33 -2.79 -5.68 1.07
CA MET A 33 -2.97 -6.77 2.04
C MET A 33 -2.69 -8.14 1.42
N LEU A 34 -3.19 -8.41 0.21
CA LEU A 34 -3.20 -9.75 -0.39
C LEU A 34 -2.02 -10.02 -1.33
N THR A 35 -1.26 -9.00 -1.73
CA THR A 35 -0.08 -9.19 -2.60
C THR A 35 1.13 -9.61 -1.77
N ASP A 36 1.85 -10.63 -2.23
CA ASP A 36 3.16 -10.99 -1.68
C ASP A 36 4.11 -9.76 -1.78
N PRO A 37 4.66 -9.25 -0.68
CA PRO A 37 5.49 -8.05 -0.70
C PRO A 37 6.90 -8.27 -1.27
N GLY A 38 7.21 -9.50 -1.71
CA GLY A 38 8.57 -9.91 -2.10
C GLY A 38 9.19 -10.83 -1.06
N ALA A 39 8.43 -11.80 -0.52
CA ALA A 39 8.95 -12.70 0.49
C ALA A 39 9.99 -13.68 -0.09
N VAL A 40 11.15 -13.74 0.54
CA VAL A 40 12.24 -14.64 0.16
C VAL A 40 11.90 -16.09 0.56
N PRO A 41 12.10 -17.09 -0.31
CA PRO A 41 11.90 -18.51 0.04
C PRO A 41 12.75 -18.93 1.25
N LYS A 42 12.17 -19.72 2.16
CA LYS A 42 12.90 -20.31 3.28
C LYS A 42 13.76 -21.48 2.80
N GLY A 43 14.85 -21.76 3.50
CA GLY A 43 15.67 -22.94 3.24
C GLY A 43 16.46 -22.93 1.92
N ASN A 44 16.49 -21.80 1.19
CA ASN A 44 17.25 -21.70 -0.06
C ASN A 44 18.78 -21.59 0.17
N ALA A 45 19.26 -21.60 1.42
CA ALA A 45 20.68 -21.59 1.74
C ALA A 45 21.30 -23.01 1.71
N THR A 46 21.06 -23.78 0.65
CA THR A 46 21.71 -25.08 0.42
C THR A 46 23.11 -24.88 -0.14
N LYS A 47 24.01 -25.87 0.05
CA LYS A 47 25.37 -25.84 -0.53
C LYS A 47 25.32 -25.76 -2.05
N GLU A 48 24.47 -26.57 -2.68
CA GLU A 48 24.27 -26.58 -4.13
C GLU A 48 23.83 -25.21 -4.67
N TYR A 49 22.88 -24.55 -3.99
CA TYR A 49 22.41 -23.23 -4.42
C TYR A 49 23.48 -22.15 -4.25
N MET A 50 24.29 -22.22 -3.18
CA MET A 50 25.44 -21.32 -3.00
C MET A 50 26.52 -21.53 -4.06
N GLU A 51 26.79 -22.77 -4.45
CA GLU A 51 27.75 -23.10 -5.52
C GLU A 51 27.22 -22.67 -6.90
N SER A 52 25.90 -22.71 -7.10
CA SER A 52 25.27 -22.23 -8.34
C SER A 52 25.30 -20.71 -8.54
N LEU A 53 25.57 -19.93 -7.48
CA LEU A 53 25.48 -18.47 -7.50
C LEU A 53 26.63 -17.76 -8.25
N GLN A 54 27.60 -18.51 -8.81
CA GLN A 54 28.74 -17.98 -9.60
C GLN A 54 29.38 -16.73 -8.97
N LEU A 55 29.59 -16.76 -7.65
CA LEU A 55 30.07 -15.62 -6.88
C LEU A 55 31.48 -15.23 -7.31
N LYS A 56 31.73 -13.92 -7.35
CA LYS A 56 33.09 -13.43 -7.59
C LYS A 56 33.96 -13.69 -6.35
N PRO A 57 35.27 -13.93 -6.51
CA PRO A 57 36.18 -14.08 -5.38
C PRO A 57 36.09 -12.85 -4.45
N GLY A 58 35.77 -13.07 -3.17
CA GLY A 58 35.62 -12.01 -2.17
C GLY A 58 34.20 -11.48 -1.96
N GLU A 59 33.21 -11.98 -2.69
CA GLU A 59 31.80 -11.56 -2.53
C GLU A 59 31.17 -12.15 -1.27
N VAL A 60 30.68 -11.29 -0.38
CA VAL A 60 30.12 -11.69 0.92
C VAL A 60 28.62 -11.96 0.81
N ILE A 61 28.22 -13.21 1.07
CA ILE A 61 26.80 -13.58 1.18
C ILE A 61 26.29 -13.41 2.61
N TYR A 62 25.22 -12.63 2.77
CA TYR A 62 24.46 -12.58 4.02
C TYR A 62 23.42 -13.70 4.08
N LYS A 63 23.37 -14.38 5.23
CA LYS A 63 22.37 -15.42 5.52
C LYS A 63 21.46 -14.98 6.65
N CYS A 64 20.18 -15.32 6.56
CA CYS A 64 19.25 -15.16 7.66
C CYS A 64 19.19 -16.46 8.48
N PRO A 65 19.64 -16.48 9.75
CA PRO A 65 19.61 -17.70 10.57
C PRO A 65 18.19 -18.16 10.88
N LYS A 66 17.22 -17.24 10.95
CA LYS A 66 15.81 -17.56 11.26
C LYS A 66 15.05 -18.18 10.08
N CYS A 67 15.40 -17.80 8.86
CA CYS A 67 14.75 -18.30 7.64
C CYS A 67 15.56 -19.39 6.94
N CYS A 68 16.79 -19.64 7.40
CA CYS A 68 17.80 -20.46 6.73
C CYS A 68 17.87 -20.12 5.22
N CYS A 69 17.86 -18.83 4.91
CA CYS A 69 17.81 -18.34 3.55
C CYS A 69 18.97 -17.40 3.25
N ILE A 70 19.43 -17.40 2.00
CA ILE A 70 20.31 -16.37 1.47
C ILE A 70 19.51 -15.08 1.42
N LYS A 71 20.06 -14.01 2.00
CA LYS A 71 19.44 -12.71 2.12
C LYS A 71 19.88 -11.86 0.92
N PRO A 72 19.00 -11.58 -0.05
CA PRO A 72 19.33 -10.67 -1.14
C PRO A 72 19.70 -9.28 -0.61
N GLU A 73 20.43 -8.51 -1.41
CA GLU A 73 20.70 -7.10 -1.11
C GLU A 73 19.40 -6.35 -0.80
N ARG A 74 19.42 -5.47 0.20
CA ARG A 74 18.25 -4.68 0.67
C ARG A 74 17.06 -5.48 1.19
N ALA A 75 17.16 -6.81 1.31
CA ALA A 75 16.13 -7.59 1.99
C ALA A 75 16.25 -7.37 3.51
N HIS A 76 15.17 -7.45 4.26
CA HIS A 76 15.24 -7.46 5.72
C HIS A 76 14.30 -8.52 6.31
N HIS A 77 14.74 -9.14 7.40
CA HIS A 77 13.89 -10.10 8.12
C HIS A 77 12.85 -9.33 8.93
N CYS A 78 11.57 -9.57 8.64
CA CYS A 78 10.47 -9.01 9.41
C CYS A 78 10.40 -9.69 10.79
N ARG A 79 11.14 -9.10 11.75
CA ARG A 79 10.98 -9.31 13.18
C ARG A 79 9.77 -8.46 13.60
N LYS A 80 8.59 -9.05 13.47
CA LYS A 80 7.30 -8.51 13.91
C LYS A 80 7.43 -7.53 15.10
N GLN A 81 6.93 -6.30 14.99
CA GLN A 81 6.90 -5.31 16.10
C GLN A 81 5.50 -5.17 16.74
N GLY A 82 4.65 -6.20 16.67
CA GLY A 82 3.26 -6.11 17.13
C GLY A 82 2.77 -7.32 17.93
N PRO A 83 1.64 -7.18 18.66
CA PRO A 83 1.13 -8.18 19.62
C PRO A 83 0.92 -9.55 18.97
N GLU A 84 1.03 -10.62 19.78
CA GLU A 84 1.11 -12.01 19.31
C GLU A 84 -0.06 -12.40 18.38
N TRP A 85 -1.29 -11.91 18.65
CA TRP A 85 -2.49 -12.21 17.87
C TRP A 85 -2.38 -11.82 16.38
N CYS A 86 -1.63 -10.76 16.02
CA CYS A 86 -1.38 -10.43 14.60
C CYS A 86 -0.53 -11.51 13.87
N ALA A 87 0.14 -12.43 14.59
CA ALA A 87 1.00 -13.46 13.98
C ALA A 87 0.19 -14.59 13.36
N LEU A 88 -0.98 -14.86 13.93
CA LEU A 88 -1.90 -15.86 13.41
C LEU A 88 -2.56 -15.39 12.11
N LEU A 89 -2.65 -14.08 11.90
CA LEU A 89 -3.39 -13.48 10.79
C LEU A 89 -2.53 -13.13 9.57
N CYS A 90 -1.20 -13.11 9.67
CA CYS A 90 -0.31 -12.77 8.55
C CYS A 90 0.77 -13.85 8.34
N SER A 91 0.57 -14.70 7.34
CA SER A 91 1.49 -15.78 6.95
C SER A 91 2.84 -15.29 6.39
N ILE A 92 2.93 -13.99 6.07
CA ILE A 92 4.11 -13.35 5.47
C ILE A 92 5.08 -12.85 6.56
N CYS A 93 4.59 -12.56 7.77
CA CYS A 93 5.42 -12.20 8.91
C CYS A 93 6.45 -13.29 9.24
N LYS A 94 7.59 -12.91 9.84
CA LYS A 94 8.71 -13.82 10.16
C LYS A 94 9.44 -14.37 8.92
N ARG A 95 9.40 -13.65 7.80
CA ARG A 95 10.18 -13.93 6.58
C ARG A 95 11.11 -12.77 6.25
N CYS A 96 12.13 -13.04 5.44
CA CYS A 96 12.89 -11.98 4.77
C CYS A 96 12.06 -11.40 3.62
N ILE A 97 11.91 -10.08 3.58
CA ILE A 97 11.17 -9.36 2.54
C ILE A 97 12.17 -8.53 1.74
N ARG A 98 12.09 -8.58 0.40
CA ARG A 98 12.93 -7.78 -0.50
C ARG A 98 12.54 -6.30 -0.47
N LYS A 99 13.54 -5.42 -0.44
CA LYS A 99 13.36 -3.96 -0.32
C LYS A 99 12.30 -3.63 0.75
N MET A 100 12.45 -4.26 1.91
CA MET A 100 11.48 -4.15 2.99
C MET A 100 11.46 -2.70 3.49
N ASP A 101 10.29 -2.08 3.47
CA ASP A 101 10.13 -0.75 4.03
C ASP A 101 9.73 -0.86 5.50
N HIS A 102 8.52 -1.36 5.77
CA HIS A 102 8.03 -1.58 7.12
C HIS A 102 6.99 -2.70 7.18
N HIS A 103 6.63 -3.13 8.39
CA HIS A 103 5.44 -3.93 8.62
C HIS A 103 4.30 -3.01 9.03
N CYS A 104 3.20 -3.02 8.27
CA CYS A 104 2.08 -2.13 8.51
C CYS A 104 0.90 -2.92 9.10
N PRO A 105 0.54 -2.68 10.38
CA PRO A 105 -0.59 -3.36 11.02
C PRO A 105 -1.92 -3.12 10.30
N TRP A 106 -2.10 -1.93 9.72
CA TRP A 106 -3.35 -1.48 9.07
C TRP A 106 -3.69 -2.22 7.78
N VAL A 107 -2.68 -2.77 7.10
CA VAL A 107 -2.85 -3.62 5.91
C VAL A 107 -2.56 -5.09 6.22
N ASN A 108 -2.29 -5.41 7.49
CA ASN A 108 -1.94 -6.75 7.98
C ASN A 108 -0.90 -7.47 7.10
N ASN A 109 0.09 -6.72 6.60
CA ASN A 109 1.12 -7.23 5.68
C ASN A 109 2.40 -6.39 5.80
N CYS A 110 3.51 -6.91 5.30
CA CYS A 110 4.70 -6.09 5.09
C CYS A 110 4.51 -5.23 3.83
N VAL A 111 5.08 -4.03 3.83
CA VAL A 111 5.23 -3.20 2.64
C VAL A 111 6.65 -3.41 2.11
N GLY A 112 6.76 -3.84 0.87
CA GLY A 112 8.03 -4.14 0.21
C GLY A 112 7.94 -3.98 -1.30
N GLU A 113 8.97 -4.42 -2.01
CA GLU A 113 9.17 -4.20 -3.45
C GLU A 113 7.92 -4.42 -4.31
N LYS A 114 7.16 -5.49 -4.05
CA LYS A 114 6.07 -5.93 -4.94
C LYS A 114 4.69 -5.32 -4.63
N ASN A 115 4.49 -4.76 -3.44
CA ASN A 115 3.20 -4.17 -3.05
C ASN A 115 3.30 -2.69 -2.65
N GLN A 116 4.50 -2.10 -2.64
CA GLN A 116 4.73 -0.68 -2.34
C GLN A 116 3.83 0.25 -3.17
N ARG A 117 3.64 -0.04 -4.45
CA ARG A 117 2.74 0.72 -5.32
C ARG A 117 1.31 0.81 -4.78
N PHE A 118 0.74 -0.32 -4.35
CA PHE A 118 -0.64 -0.36 -3.87
C PHE A 118 -0.78 0.37 -2.55
N PHE A 119 0.26 0.30 -1.71
CA PHE A 119 0.29 1.04 -0.46
C PHE A 119 0.28 2.56 -0.70
N VAL A 120 1.07 3.05 -1.66
CA VAL A 120 1.07 4.48 -2.03
C VAL A 120 -0.27 4.93 -2.59
N LEU A 121 -0.91 4.12 -3.45
CA LEU A 121 -2.24 4.42 -3.96
C LEU A 121 -3.29 4.43 -2.84
N PHE A 122 -3.22 3.47 -1.92
CA PHE A 122 -4.11 3.38 -0.78
C PHE A 122 -4.03 4.65 0.09
N THR A 123 -2.83 5.07 0.49
CA THR A 123 -2.66 6.29 1.32
C THR A 123 -3.10 7.55 0.58
N MET A 124 -2.81 7.65 -0.72
CA MET A 124 -3.28 8.75 -1.57
C MET A 124 -4.82 8.83 -1.61
N TYR A 125 -5.50 7.71 -1.86
CA TYR A 125 -6.97 7.71 -1.99
C TYR A 125 -7.69 7.97 -0.67
N ILE A 126 -7.15 7.53 0.46
CA ILE A 126 -7.69 7.89 1.78
C ILE A 126 -7.47 9.38 2.06
N ALA A 127 -6.30 9.94 1.73
CA ALA A 127 -6.05 11.37 1.88
C ALA A 127 -7.03 12.21 1.04
N LEU A 128 -7.25 11.85 -0.22
CA LEU A 128 -8.22 12.51 -1.09
C LEU A 128 -9.66 12.38 -0.58
N SER A 129 -10.05 11.20 -0.07
CA SER A 129 -11.37 10.99 0.52
C SER A 129 -11.57 11.85 1.77
N SER A 130 -10.53 11.97 2.60
CA SER A 130 -10.55 12.79 3.82
C SER A 130 -10.68 14.27 3.49
N VAL A 131 -9.94 14.76 2.48
CA VAL A 131 -10.06 16.15 1.98
C VAL A 131 -11.47 16.41 1.44
N HIS A 132 -12.02 15.50 0.65
CA HIS A 132 -13.39 15.63 0.13
C HIS A 132 -14.42 15.70 1.26
N ALA A 133 -14.31 14.82 2.26
CA ALA A 133 -15.17 14.85 3.44
C ALA A 133 -15.04 16.15 4.26
N LEU A 134 -13.83 16.67 4.46
CA LEU A 134 -13.58 17.93 5.17
C LEU A 134 -14.15 19.14 4.42
N ILE A 135 -14.02 19.16 3.08
CA ILE A 135 -14.64 20.21 2.25
C ILE A 135 -16.16 20.18 2.41
N LEU A 136 -16.79 19.01 2.28
CA LEU A 136 -18.24 18.87 2.45
C LEU A 136 -18.69 19.24 3.86
N CYS A 137 -17.94 18.83 4.89
CA CYS A 137 -18.19 19.20 6.27
C CYS A 137 -18.12 20.72 6.47
N GLY A 138 -17.11 21.38 5.91
CA GLY A 138 -16.94 22.83 5.98
C GLY A 138 -18.05 23.59 5.24
N LEU A 139 -18.43 23.13 4.05
CA LEU A 139 -19.53 23.72 3.29
C LEU A 139 -20.87 23.57 4.03
N GLN A 140 -21.14 22.39 4.61
CA GLN A 140 -22.33 22.16 5.43
C GLN A 140 -22.35 23.08 6.66
N PHE A 141 -21.21 23.21 7.36
CA PHE A 141 -21.10 24.11 8.51
C PHE A 141 -21.37 25.57 8.12
N ILE A 142 -20.75 26.06 7.04
CA ILE A 142 -20.97 27.43 6.53
C ILE A 142 -22.45 27.63 6.16
N SER A 143 -23.08 26.64 5.54
CA SER A 143 -24.50 26.69 5.18
C SER A 143 -25.39 26.77 6.43
N CYS A 144 -25.14 25.96 7.46
CA CYS A 144 -25.91 26.00 8.70
C CYS A 144 -25.73 27.32 9.46
N VAL A 145 -24.52 27.88 9.48
CA VAL A 145 -24.21 29.16 10.15
C VAL A 145 -24.87 30.34 9.44
N ARG A 146 -24.93 30.32 8.09
CA ARG A 146 -25.56 31.39 7.30
C ARG A 146 -27.08 31.31 7.27
N GLY A 147 -27.65 30.11 7.42
CA GLY A 147 -29.09 29.87 7.44
C GLY A 147 -29.66 29.70 8.84
N GLN A 148 -30.85 29.11 8.93
CA GLN A 148 -31.43 28.67 10.19
C GLN A 148 -31.01 27.22 10.47
N TRP A 149 -30.42 26.97 11.64
CA TRP A 149 -29.94 25.65 12.05
C TRP A 149 -31.04 24.56 12.05
N THR A 150 -32.28 24.95 12.30
CA THR A 150 -33.46 24.07 12.30
C THR A 150 -33.83 23.55 10.90
N GLU A 151 -33.41 24.23 9.84
CA GLU A 151 -33.67 23.84 8.45
C GLU A 151 -32.44 23.20 7.79
N CYS A 152 -31.32 23.09 8.50
CA CYS A 152 -30.06 22.68 7.90
C CYS A 152 -29.96 21.17 7.62
N SER A 153 -30.78 20.37 8.30
CA SER A 153 -30.72 18.91 8.21
C SER A 153 -32.02 18.26 8.66
N ASP A 154 -32.24 17.03 8.20
CA ASP A 154 -33.35 16.17 8.65
C ASP A 154 -33.20 15.73 10.13
N PHE A 155 -32.00 15.87 10.69
CA PHE A 155 -31.71 15.61 12.10
C PHE A 155 -31.91 16.86 12.94
N SER A 156 -32.11 16.67 14.25
CA SER A 156 -32.13 17.80 15.18
C SER A 156 -30.79 18.54 15.17
N PRO A 157 -30.77 19.88 15.33
CA PRO A 157 -29.56 20.68 15.36
C PRO A 157 -28.42 20.11 16.24
N PRO A 158 -28.65 19.63 17.48
CA PRO A 158 -27.57 19.08 18.29
C PRO A 158 -26.96 17.81 17.69
N ILE A 159 -27.76 16.93 17.10
CA ILE A 159 -27.26 15.71 16.43
C ILE A 159 -26.39 16.08 15.24
N THR A 160 -26.83 17.05 14.43
CA THR A 160 -26.08 17.51 13.25
C THR A 160 -24.74 18.11 13.63
N VAL A 161 -24.69 18.93 14.69
CA VAL A 161 -23.43 19.46 15.21
C VAL A 161 -22.50 18.33 15.65
N ILE A 162 -23.00 17.35 16.40
CA ILE A 162 -22.22 16.20 16.86
C ILE A 162 -21.64 15.43 15.66
N LEU A 163 -22.46 15.12 14.65
CA LEU A 163 -22.02 14.41 13.45
C LEU A 163 -20.95 15.19 12.66
N LEU A 164 -21.10 16.50 12.52
CA LEU A 164 -20.10 17.36 11.86
C LEU A 164 -18.78 17.40 12.64
N VAL A 165 -18.84 17.47 13.98
CA VAL A 165 -17.64 17.43 14.82
C VAL A 165 -16.91 16.09 14.66
N PHE A 166 -17.62 14.96 14.76
CA PHE A 166 -17.00 13.65 14.58
C PHE A 166 -16.40 13.48 13.19
N LEU A 167 -17.11 13.87 12.13
CA LEU A 167 -16.61 13.80 10.76
C LEU A 167 -15.38 14.68 10.56
N CYS A 168 -15.36 15.88 11.14
CA CYS A 168 -14.22 16.79 11.06
C CYS A 168 -12.99 16.20 11.77
N LEU A 169 -13.16 15.67 12.99
CA LEU A 169 -12.09 15.03 13.75
C LEU A 169 -11.54 13.80 13.03
N GLU A 170 -12.42 12.93 12.53
CA GLU A 170 -12.05 11.76 11.74
C GLU A 170 -11.30 12.15 10.46
N GLY A 171 -11.86 13.10 9.70
CA GLY A 171 -11.27 13.59 8.46
C GLY A 171 -9.88 14.19 8.67
N LEU A 172 -9.68 14.99 9.72
CA LEU A 172 -8.37 15.55 10.05
C LEU A 172 -7.36 14.47 10.46
N LEU A 173 -7.77 13.54 11.33
CA LEU A 173 -6.91 12.45 11.79
C LEU A 173 -6.41 11.59 10.62
N PHE A 174 -7.33 11.11 9.78
CA PHE A 174 -6.98 10.27 8.64
C PHE A 174 -6.22 11.06 7.57
N PHE A 175 -6.58 12.32 7.30
CA PHE A 175 -5.85 13.16 6.37
C PHE A 175 -4.39 13.35 6.81
N THR A 176 -4.15 13.80 8.05
CA THR A 176 -2.78 14.05 8.52
C THR A 176 -1.95 12.76 8.52
N PHE A 177 -2.50 11.67 9.04
CA PHE A 177 -1.80 10.38 9.07
C PHE A 177 -1.45 9.88 7.66
N THR A 178 -2.42 9.87 6.75
CA THR A 178 -2.21 9.34 5.39
C THR A 178 -1.40 10.28 4.49
N ALA A 179 -1.49 11.59 4.67
CA ALA A 179 -0.66 12.56 3.96
C ALA A 179 0.83 12.43 4.34
N VAL A 180 1.13 12.25 5.64
CA VAL A 180 2.50 12.00 6.10
C VAL A 180 3.02 10.69 5.52
N MET A 181 2.26 9.61 5.63
CA MET A 181 2.65 8.30 5.08
C MET A 181 2.82 8.32 3.55
N PHE A 182 1.95 9.02 2.82
CA PHE A 182 2.09 9.21 1.38
C PHE A 182 3.38 9.98 1.06
N GLY A 183 3.62 11.10 1.76
CA GLY A 183 4.81 11.93 1.58
C GLY A 183 6.11 11.17 1.86
N THR A 184 6.16 10.40 2.95
CA THR A 184 7.34 9.59 3.28
C THR A 184 7.59 8.51 2.24
N GLN A 185 6.55 7.84 1.74
CA GLN A 185 6.71 6.85 0.67
C GLN A 185 7.20 7.47 -0.63
N ILE A 186 6.64 8.60 -1.07
CA ILE A 186 7.09 9.28 -2.28
C ILE A 186 8.54 9.73 -2.12
N HIS A 187 8.90 10.29 -0.96
CA HIS A 187 10.27 10.68 -0.64
C HIS A 187 11.23 9.48 -0.70
N SER A 188 10.86 8.35 -0.08
CA SER A 188 11.63 7.10 -0.11
C SER A 188 11.81 6.55 -1.52
N ILE A 189 10.78 6.61 -2.36
CA ILE A 189 10.87 6.19 -3.77
C ILE A 189 11.80 7.12 -4.57
N CYS A 190 11.68 8.44 -4.36
CA CYS A 190 12.49 9.43 -5.06
C CYS A 190 13.98 9.33 -4.70
N ASN A 191 14.30 9.01 -3.45
CA ASN A 191 15.68 8.88 -2.99
C ASN A 191 16.23 7.44 -3.10
N ASP A 192 15.42 6.52 -3.61
CA ASP A 192 15.70 5.08 -3.68
C ASP A 192 16.17 4.48 -2.34
N GLU A 193 15.52 4.88 -1.25
CA GLU A 193 15.87 4.53 0.13
C GLU A 193 14.63 4.06 0.91
N THR A 194 14.72 2.89 1.52
CA THR A 194 13.67 2.35 2.42
C THR A 194 13.76 2.97 3.80
N GLU A 195 12.67 2.91 4.58
CA GLU A 195 12.68 3.37 5.97
C GLU A 195 13.75 2.67 6.83
N ILE A 196 13.97 1.37 6.65
CA ILE A 196 14.99 0.64 7.40
C ILE A 196 16.41 1.13 7.06
N GLU A 197 16.69 1.39 5.78
CA GLU A 197 17.99 1.90 5.32
C GLU A 197 18.26 3.29 5.93
N ARG A 198 17.25 4.17 5.90
CA ARG A 198 17.30 5.51 6.49
C ARG A 198 17.58 5.46 8.00
N LEU A 199 16.88 4.60 8.74
CA LEU A 199 17.02 4.49 10.20
C LEU A 199 18.36 3.90 10.63
N LYS A 200 18.95 3.05 9.80
CA LYS A 200 20.26 2.45 10.10
C LYS A 200 21.44 3.26 9.62
N SER A 201 21.21 4.35 8.89
CA SER A 201 22.26 5.16 8.27
C SER A 201 23.26 4.31 7.47
N GLU A 202 22.78 3.22 6.84
CA GLU A 202 23.64 2.34 6.03
C GLU A 202 24.09 3.14 4.79
N LYS A 203 25.41 3.27 4.58
CA LYS A 203 25.93 3.88 3.35
C LYS A 203 25.49 3.00 2.16
N PRO A 204 24.90 3.56 1.10
CA PRO A 204 24.45 2.76 -0.03
C PRO A 204 25.65 2.04 -0.67
N THR A 205 25.53 0.73 -0.85
CA THR A 205 26.48 -0.09 -1.65
C THR A 205 26.14 -0.10 -3.13
N TRP A 206 24.99 0.48 -3.49
CA TRP A 206 24.47 0.57 -4.86
C TRP A 206 24.45 2.02 -5.35
N GLU A 207 24.45 2.20 -6.67
CA GLU A 207 24.20 3.50 -7.28
C GLU A 207 22.73 3.89 -7.11
N ARG A 208 22.51 5.08 -6.56
CA ARG A 208 21.15 5.60 -6.37
C ARG A 208 20.53 5.91 -7.72
N ARG A 209 19.33 5.41 -7.93
CA ARG A 209 18.54 5.72 -9.13
C ARG A 209 18.19 7.20 -9.17
N LEU A 210 18.05 7.74 -10.38
CA LEU A 210 17.47 9.07 -10.54
C LEU A 210 16.02 9.04 -10.04
N ARG A 211 15.55 10.17 -9.48
CA ARG A 211 14.19 10.29 -8.90
C ARG A 211 13.10 9.69 -9.79
N TRP A 212 13.21 9.93 -11.10
CA TRP A 212 12.25 9.47 -12.08
C TRP A 212 12.31 7.97 -12.36
N GLU A 213 13.50 7.39 -12.33
CA GLU A 213 13.69 5.94 -12.49
C GLU A 213 13.14 5.17 -11.29
N GLY A 214 13.26 5.73 -10.08
CA GLY A 214 12.60 5.23 -8.88
C GLY A 214 11.08 5.15 -9.06
N MET A 215 10.46 6.26 -9.48
CA MET A 215 9.02 6.31 -9.75
C MET A 215 8.59 5.32 -10.83
N LYS A 216 9.31 5.25 -11.95
CA LYS A 216 9.05 4.28 -13.03
C LYS A 216 9.17 2.84 -12.55
N SER A 217 10.12 2.54 -11.66
CA SER A 217 10.30 1.19 -11.13
C SER A 217 9.13 0.71 -10.27
N VAL A 218 8.49 1.62 -9.53
CA VAL A 218 7.35 1.30 -8.65
C VAL A 218 6.03 1.31 -9.42
N PHE A 219 5.79 2.32 -10.26
CA PHE A 219 4.51 2.52 -10.94
C PHE A 219 4.46 1.92 -12.35
N GLY A 220 5.60 1.54 -12.92
CA GLY A 220 5.69 0.89 -14.23
C GLY A 220 5.53 1.85 -15.41
N GLY A 221 6.48 1.83 -16.33
CA GLY A 221 6.42 2.61 -17.57
C GLY A 221 6.50 4.13 -17.37
N PRO A 222 6.27 4.93 -18.42
CA PRO A 222 6.22 6.38 -18.32
C PRO A 222 4.98 6.85 -17.51
N PRO A 223 4.99 8.09 -16.99
CA PRO A 223 3.84 8.64 -16.27
C PRO A 223 2.61 8.61 -17.13
N SER A 224 1.54 8.08 -16.56
CA SER A 224 0.27 7.94 -17.22
C SER A 224 -0.82 7.81 -16.17
N LEU A 225 -2.08 7.96 -16.57
CA LEU A 225 -3.23 7.68 -15.70
C LEU A 225 -3.23 6.25 -15.15
N LEU A 226 -2.52 5.33 -15.82
CA LEU A 226 -2.32 3.96 -15.34
C LEU A 226 -1.57 3.91 -14.01
N TRP A 227 -0.76 4.90 -13.65
CA TRP A 227 -0.07 4.95 -12.36
C TRP A 227 -1.06 4.95 -11.20
N MET A 228 -2.17 5.67 -11.37
CA MET A 228 -3.25 5.77 -10.39
C MET A 228 -4.14 4.51 -10.37
N ASN A 229 -4.13 3.69 -11.43
CA ASN A 229 -5.03 2.55 -11.53
C ASN A 229 -4.59 1.37 -10.63
N PRO A 230 -5.36 1.00 -9.60
CA PRO A 230 -5.05 -0.14 -8.74
C PRO A 230 -5.44 -1.48 -9.38
N PHE A 231 -5.94 -1.53 -10.61
CA PHE A 231 -6.30 -2.77 -11.31
C PHE A 231 -5.20 -3.25 -12.29
N VAL A 232 -4.08 -2.53 -12.37
CA VAL A 232 -2.96 -2.93 -13.24
C VAL A 232 -2.35 -4.25 -12.76
N GLY A 233 -2.22 -5.23 -13.66
CA GLY A 233 -1.64 -6.53 -13.36
C GLY A 233 -2.63 -7.62 -12.98
N PHE A 234 -3.94 -7.36 -12.98
CA PHE A 234 -4.95 -8.43 -13.06
C PHE A 234 -4.83 -9.13 -14.41
N ARG A 235 -3.91 -10.08 -14.52
CA ARG A 235 -4.01 -11.12 -15.55
C ARG A 235 -5.08 -12.08 -15.04
N PHE A 236 -6.29 -12.00 -15.61
CA PHE A 236 -7.16 -13.17 -15.60
C PHE A 236 -6.31 -14.31 -16.17
N ARG A 237 -5.94 -15.28 -15.33
CA ARG A 237 -5.43 -16.55 -15.84
C ARG A 237 -6.53 -17.04 -16.76
N ARG A 238 -6.37 -16.89 -18.08
CA ARG A 238 -7.01 -17.83 -18.99
C ARG A 238 -6.62 -19.17 -18.44
N LEU A 239 -7.61 -19.93 -17.98
CA LEU A 239 -7.46 -21.34 -17.66
C LEU A 239 -6.94 -21.99 -18.95
N GLN A 240 -5.62 -22.00 -19.16
CA GLN A 240 -5.00 -23.00 -19.99
C GLN A 240 -5.18 -24.30 -19.21
N MET A 241 -6.33 -24.93 -19.47
CA MET A 241 -6.55 -26.35 -19.26
C MET A 241 -5.35 -27.06 -19.86
N ARG A 242 -4.42 -27.43 -18.99
CA ARG A 242 -3.26 -28.24 -19.31
C ARG A 242 -3.83 -29.61 -19.67
N ALA A 243 -4.02 -29.84 -20.97
CA ALA A 243 -4.37 -31.16 -21.49
C ALA A 243 -3.23 -32.10 -21.10
N ARG A 244 -3.47 -32.87 -20.04
CA ARG A 244 -2.61 -33.95 -19.57
C ARG A 244 -2.86 -35.13 -20.52
N LYS A 245 -2.01 -35.30 -21.52
CA LYS A 245 -1.67 -36.60 -22.14
C LYS A 245 -0.16 -36.75 -21.92
N GLY A 246 0.40 -37.76 -21.28
CA GLY A 246 -0.07 -39.12 -21.07
C GLY A 246 0.80 -40.06 -21.92
N SER A 247 2.01 -40.36 -21.43
CA SER A 247 2.90 -41.52 -21.70
C SER A 247 3.59 -41.67 -23.09
N PRO A 248 4.61 -42.55 -23.26
CA PRO A 248 5.86 -42.69 -22.48
C PRO A 248 7.13 -42.95 -23.36
N GLU A 249 8.27 -43.23 -22.70
CA GLU A 249 9.44 -44.05 -23.13
C GLU A 249 10.64 -43.48 -23.94
N PHE A 250 11.83 -43.73 -23.35
CA PHE A 250 13.19 -44.07 -23.86
C PHE A 250 13.59 -43.66 -25.29
N SER A 251 14.74 -43.00 -25.50
CA SER A 251 16.13 -43.52 -25.63
C SER A 251 16.87 -42.46 -26.50
N VAL A 252 18.16 -42.13 -26.46
CA VAL A 252 19.45 -42.65 -25.97
C VAL A 252 20.23 -41.46 -25.42
#